data_AF-A0A6L5FW01-F1
#
_entry.id   AF-A0A6L5FW01-F1
#
_cell.length_a   1.000
_cell.length_b   1.000
_cell.length_c   1.000
_cell.angle_alpha   90.00
_cell.angle_beta   90.00
_cell.angle_gamma   90.00
#
_symmetry.space_group_name_H-M   'P 1'
#
loop_
_entity.id
_entity.type
_entity.pdbx_description
1 polymer ?
#
loop_
_entity_poly.entity_id
_entity_poly.type
_entity_poly.pdbx_seq_one_letter_code
_entity_poly.pdbx_strand_id
1 'polypeptide(L)'
;MMKFHNENGDYVGTAEWQAPGQVALDMDDDGERDWFARYFSAEDSFMAGPVESAEMAMHRRDDSPRSFEHAAFRLAAYKYKVRREDRAAAHR
;
A
#
# COMPACT_ATOMS: atom_id res chain seq x y z
N MET A 1 12.86 -0.96 -4.99
CA MET A 1 12.12 -0.51 -3.81
C MET A 1 10.93 0.30 -4.27
N MET A 2 9.75 0.08 -3.68
CA MET A 2 8.52 0.79 -4.06
C MET A 2 8.01 1.57 -2.86
N LYS A 3 8.02 2.90 -3.00
CA LYS A 3 7.65 3.85 -1.95
C LYS A 3 6.52 4.75 -2.45
N PHE A 4 5.57 5.03 -1.57
CA PHE A 4 4.46 5.94 -1.82
C PHE A 4 4.47 7.09 -0.82
N HIS A 5 4.24 8.30 -1.32
CA HIS A 5 3.92 9.49 -0.55
C HIS A 5 2.41 9.56 -0.39
N ASN A 6 1.94 9.74 0.83
CA ASN A 6 0.52 9.78 1.18
C ASN A 6 0.14 11.18 1.65
N GLU A 7 -0.99 11.67 1.15
CA GLU A 7 -1.53 12.99 1.50
C GLU A 7 -3.02 12.86 1.82
N ASN A 8 -3.52 13.57 2.84
CA ASN A 8 -4.94 13.67 3.18
C ASN A 8 -5.29 15.10 3.57
N GLY A 9 -5.37 15.97 2.57
CA GLY A 9 -5.37 17.43 2.76
C GLY A 9 -3.94 17.96 2.79
N ASP A 10 -3.16 17.54 3.78
CA ASP A 10 -1.73 17.80 3.91
C ASP A 10 -0.90 16.51 3.74
N TYR A 11 0.43 16.65 3.74
CA TYR A 11 1.35 15.51 3.73
C TYR A 11 1.23 14.72 5.03
N VAL A 12 1.07 13.40 4.91
CA VAL A 12 0.89 12.46 6.03
C VAL A 12 2.16 11.67 6.31
N GLY A 13 2.86 11.30 5.24
CA GLY A 13 4.10 10.52 5.34
C GLY A 13 4.23 9.51 4.22
N THR A 14 5.10 8.51 4.41
CA THR A 14 5.43 7.53 3.37
C THR A 14 5.26 6.08 3.81
N ALA A 15 4.86 5.25 2.86
CA ALA A 15 4.83 3.80 3.00
C ALA A 15 5.76 3.17 1.97
N GLU A 16 6.68 2.33 2.42
CA GLU A 16 7.67 1.67 1.57
C GLU A 16 7.63 0.16 1.72
N TRP A 17 7.46 -0.52 0.61
CA TRP A 17 7.60 -1.97 0.53
C TRP A 17 9.06 -2.39 0.71
N GLN A 18 9.32 -3.27 1.70
CA GLN A 18 10.64 -3.83 1.97
C GLN A 18 10.71 -5.32 1.57
N ALA A 19 9.78 -6.13 2.06
CA ALA A 19 9.72 -7.58 1.87
C ALA A 19 8.31 -8.10 2.21
N PRO A 20 7.98 -9.37 1.90
CA PRO A 20 6.72 -9.99 2.36
C PRO A 20 6.50 -9.83 3.86
N GLY A 21 5.35 -9.27 4.23
CA GLY A 21 4.96 -8.94 5.59
C GLY A 21 5.64 -7.70 6.18
N GLN A 22 6.43 -6.96 5.39
CA GLN A 22 7.27 -5.87 5.88
C GLN A 22 7.10 -4.60 5.05
N VAL A 23 6.36 -3.65 5.61
CA VAL A 23 6.18 -2.29 5.09
C VAL A 23 6.78 -1.30 6.10
N ALA A 24 7.74 -0.49 5.65
CA ALA A 24 8.27 0.61 6.46
C ALA A 24 7.32 1.81 6.37
N LEU A 25 6.97 2.40 7.52
CA LEU A 25 6.10 3.56 7.63
C LEU A 25 6.86 4.70 8.28
N ASP A 26 6.85 5.85 7.63
CA ASP A 26 7.46 7.09 8.11
C ASP A 26 6.38 8.17 8.07
N MET A 27 5.71 8.38 9.21
CA MET A 27 4.58 9.29 9.39
C MET A 27 4.86 10.18 10.59
N ASP A 28 4.39 11.43 10.53
CA ASP A 28 4.58 12.40 11.61
C ASP A 28 3.63 12.16 12.79
N ASP A 29 2.44 11.60 12.54
CA ASP A 29 1.44 11.25 13.55
C ASP A 29 1.45 9.76 13.89
N ASP A 30 1.52 9.43 15.18
CA ASP A 30 1.51 8.04 15.66
C ASP A 30 0.18 7.33 15.37
N GLY A 31 -0.95 8.06 15.39
CA GLY A 31 -2.27 7.51 15.09
C GLY A 31 -2.41 7.12 13.61
N GLU A 32 -1.89 7.94 12.71
CA GLU A 32 -1.79 7.61 11.28
C GLU A 32 -0.84 6.44 11.06
N ARG A 33 0.32 6.42 11.71
CA ARG A 33 1.24 5.27 11.62
C ARG A 33 0.55 3.97 12.03
N ASP A 34 -0.16 3.96 13.15
CA ASP A 34 -0.88 2.78 13.64
C ASP A 34 -2.01 2.35 12.70
N TRP A 35 -2.73 3.31 12.11
CA TRP A 35 -3.76 3.04 11.12
C TRP A 35 -3.18 2.40 9.86
N PHE A 36 -2.10 2.96 9.31
CA PHE A 36 -1.41 2.43 8.13
C PHE A 36 -0.82 1.05 8.39
N ALA A 37 -0.26 0.81 9.58
CA ALA A 37 0.28 -0.50 9.97
C ALA A 37 -0.81 -1.58 9.97
N ARG A 38 -1.97 -1.28 10.56
CA ARG A 38 -3.15 -2.16 10.53
C ARG A 38 -3.69 -2.33 9.11
N TYR A 39 -3.69 -1.26 8.33
CA TYR A 39 -4.20 -1.28 6.97
C TYR A 39 -3.41 -2.24 6.08
N PHE A 40 -2.07 -2.16 6.08
CA PHE A 40 -1.23 -2.99 5.21
C PHE A 40 -1.06 -4.43 5.70
N SER A 41 -1.14 -4.67 7.01
CA SER A 41 -1.08 -6.04 7.55
C SER A 41 -2.38 -6.83 7.39
N ALA A 42 -3.48 -6.17 7.04
CA ALA A 42 -4.78 -6.82 6.87
C ALA A 42 -4.88 -7.63 5.57
N GLU A 43 -5.74 -8.64 5.62
CA GLU A 43 -6.13 -9.43 4.44
C GLU A 43 -7.13 -8.65 3.59
N ASP A 44 -6.95 -8.76 2.28
CA ASP A 44 -7.91 -8.31 1.30
C ASP A 44 -8.53 -9.51 0.60
N SER A 45 -9.86 -9.48 0.48
CA SER A 45 -10.59 -10.45 -0.33
C SER A 45 -10.84 -9.84 -1.70
N PHE A 46 -10.42 -10.53 -2.75
CA PHE A 46 -10.75 -10.13 -4.12
C PHE A 46 -11.19 -11.35 -4.94
N MET A 47 -12.03 -11.10 -5.94
CA MET A 47 -12.37 -12.13 -6.92
C MET A 47 -11.18 -12.33 -7.86
N ALA A 48 -10.64 -13.55 -7.86
CA ALA A 48 -9.59 -13.99 -8.76
C ALA A 48 -10.15 -14.97 -9.79
N GLY A 49 -9.58 -14.99 -10.99
CA GLY A 49 -10.02 -15.88 -12.06
C GLY A 49 -10.99 -15.23 -13.06
N PRO A 50 -11.32 -15.94 -14.15
CA PRO A 50 -12.27 -15.46 -15.15
C PRO A 50 -13.67 -15.33 -14.54
N VAL A 51 -14.50 -14.43 -15.08
CA VAL A 51 -15.87 -14.15 -14.57
C VAL A 51 -16.71 -15.43 -14.44
N GLU A 52 -16.48 -16.41 -15.32
CA GLU A 52 -17.18 -17.70 -15.34
C GLU A 52 -16.67 -18.71 -14.28
N SER A 53 -15.49 -18.47 -13.69
CA SER A 53 -14.86 -19.33 -12.66
C SER A 53 -14.17 -18.48 -11.58
N ALA A 54 -14.82 -17.40 -11.14
CA ALA A 54 -14.23 -16.49 -10.17
C ALA A 54 -14.21 -17.15 -8.77
N GLU A 55 -13.03 -17.25 -8.18
CA GLU A 55 -12.82 -17.74 -6.83
C GLU A 55 -12.50 -16.56 -5.90
N MET A 56 -12.98 -16.65 -4.66
CA MET A 56 -12.61 -15.70 -3.62
C MET A 56 -11.17 -16.01 -3.18
N ALA A 57 -10.23 -15.14 -3.56
CA ALA A 57 -8.86 -15.20 -3.09
C ALA A 57 -8.69 -14.24 -1.91
N MET A 58 -8.00 -14.71 -0.86
CA MET A 58 -7.57 -13.89 0.27
C MET A 58 -6.06 -13.76 0.22
N HIS A 59 -5.57 -12.53 0.13
CA HIS A 59 -4.14 -12.25 0.26
C HIS A 59 -3.93 -11.08 1.20
N ARG A 60 -2.86 -11.13 1.99
CA ARG A 60 -2.43 -9.96 2.75
C ARG A 60 -2.00 -8.86 1.79
N ARG A 61 -2.34 -7.62 2.13
CA ARG A 61 -1.95 -6.44 1.36
C ARG A 61 -0.44 -6.24 1.35
N ASP A 62 0.26 -6.76 2.34
CA ASP A 62 1.70 -6.78 2.44
C ASP A 62 2.34 -8.13 2.04
N ASP A 63 1.68 -9.00 1.27
CA ASP A 63 2.25 -10.32 0.91
C ASP A 63 3.20 -10.25 -0.30
N SER A 64 2.95 -9.31 -1.21
CA SER A 64 3.74 -9.14 -2.43
C SER A 64 3.83 -7.67 -2.85
N PRO A 65 4.80 -7.29 -3.69
CA PRO A 65 4.85 -5.95 -4.26
C PRO A 65 3.55 -5.57 -4.99
N ARG A 66 2.93 -6.51 -5.71
CA ARG A 66 1.67 -6.27 -6.43
C ARG A 66 0.51 -6.03 -5.48
N SER A 67 0.41 -6.82 -4.41
CA SER A 67 -0.61 -6.64 -3.37
C SER A 67 -0.44 -5.29 -2.67
N PHE A 68 0.80 -4.90 -2.38
CA PHE A 68 1.11 -3.63 -1.75
C PHE A 68 0.77 -2.44 -2.67
N GLU A 69 1.14 -2.50 -3.94
CA GLU A 69 0.78 -1.47 -4.93
C GLU A 69 -0.74 -1.32 -5.06
N HIS A 70 -1.45 -2.44 -5.18
CA HIS A 70 -2.91 -2.44 -5.24
C HIS A 70 -3.51 -1.80 -3.96
N ALA A 71 -3.04 -2.21 -2.79
CA ALA A 71 -3.49 -1.66 -1.52
C ALA A 71 -3.20 -0.15 -1.42
N ALA A 72 -2.02 0.30 -1.83
CA ALA A 72 -1.67 1.72 -1.84
C ALA A 72 -2.66 2.53 -2.71
N PHE A 73 -3.01 2.06 -3.91
CA PHE A 73 -4.01 2.74 -4.73
C PHE A 73 -5.41 2.74 -4.11
N ARG A 74 -5.78 1.70 -3.36
CA ARG A 74 -7.06 1.62 -2.65
C ARG A 74 -7.18 2.61 -1.49
N LEU A 75 -6.09 3.24 -1.04
CA LEU A 75 -6.14 4.32 -0.05
C LEU A 75 -7.01 5.51 -0.49
N ALA A 76 -7.24 5.68 -1.81
CA ALA A 76 -8.18 6.66 -2.34
C ALA A 76 -9.61 6.50 -1.79
N ALA A 77 -10.05 5.28 -1.45
CA ALA A 77 -11.34 5.04 -0.81
C ALA A 77 -11.44 5.65 0.60
N TYR A 78 -10.29 5.94 1.21
CA TYR A 78 -10.15 6.57 2.53
C TYR A 78 -9.72 8.04 2.43
N LYS A 79 -9.90 8.67 1.26
CA LYS A 79 -9.56 10.07 0.95
C LYS A 79 -8.07 10.39 0.85
N TYR A 80 -7.18 9.41 0.96
CA TYR A 80 -5.76 9.62 0.72
C TYR A 80 -5.47 9.77 -0.78
N LYS A 81 -4.62 10.75 -1.11
CA LYS A 81 -3.92 10.80 -2.40
C LYS A 81 -2.60 10.09 -2.23
N VAL A 82 -2.26 9.24 -3.19
CA VAL A 82 -1.01 8.49 -3.19
C VAL A 82 -0.19 8.84 -4.42
N ARG A 83 1.10 9.06 -4.21
CA ARG A 83 2.06 9.29 -5.29
C ARG A 83 3.20 8.32 -5.16
N ARG A 84 3.46 7.57 -6.23
CA ARG A 84 4.65 6.72 -6.29
C ARG A 84 5.89 7.60 -6.33
N GLU A 85 6.87 7.29 -5.49
CA GLU A 85 8.21 7.83 -5.65
C GLU A 85 8.87 7.05 -6.79
N ASP A 86 8.85 7.65 -7.99
CA ASP A 86 9.67 7.17 -9.08
C ASP A 86 11.12 7.43 -8.67
N ARG A 87 11.85 6.35 -8.37
CA ARG A 87 13.28 6.44 -8.17
C ARG A 87 13.86 6.87 -9.52
N ALA A 88 14.03 8.18 -9.73
CA ALA A 88 14.82 8.70 -10.82
C ALA A 88 16.15 7.95 -10.73
N ALA A 89 16.46 7.18 -11.78
CA ALA A 89 17.71 6.46 -11.86
C ALA A 89 18.82 7.47 -11.59
N ALA A 90 19.52 7.30 -10.48
CA ALA A 90 20.77 7.97 -10.22
C ALA A 90 21.79 7.41 -11.23
N HIS A 91 21.71 7.86 -12.48
CA HIS A 91 22.78 7.76 -13.45
C HIS A 91 23.65 9.01 -13.27
N ARG A 92 24.70 8.85 -12.47
CA ARG A 92 25.95 9.60 -12.62
C ARG A 92 26.99 8.66 -13.22
#